data_AF-A0A081R7C2-F1
#
_entry.id   AF-A0A081R7C2-F1
#
_cell.length_a   1.000
_cell.length_b   1.000
_cell.length_c   1.000
_cell.angle_alpha   90.00
_cell.angle_beta   90.00
_cell.angle_gamma   90.00
#
_symmetry.space_group_name_H-M   'P 1'
#
loop_
_entity.id
_entity.type
_entity.pdbx_description
1 polymer ?
#
loop_
_entity_poly.entity_id
_entity_poly.type
_entity_poly.pdbx_seq_one_letter_code
_entity_poly.pdbx_strand_id
1 'polypeptide(L)' 'MHIFIIGAPASGKMTIGQELSRLTDATLFYNHQAIDFALEIYQDYTEEMWDLFVELPFLSLEQVLGISDR' A
#
# COMPACT_ATOMS: atom_id res chain seq x y z
N MET A 1 10.75 -8.09 -10.23
CA MET A 1 11.50 -6.85 -9.90
C MET A 1 10.60 -6.00 -9.04
N HIS A 2 11.10 -5.52 -7.90
CA HIS A 2 10.31 -4.69 -6.97
C HIS A 2 10.89 -3.28 -6.93
N ILE A 3 10.02 -2.26 -6.95
CA ILE A 3 10.40 -0.85 -6.95
C ILE A 3 9.71 -0.17 -5.78
N PHE A 4 10.49 0.45 -4.90
CA PHE A 4 9.99 1.21 -3.75
C PHE A 4 10.19 2.70 -3.99
N ILE A 5 9.12 3.50 -3.90
CA ILE A 5 9.14 4.95 -4.09
C ILE A 5 8.86 5.63 -2.75
N ILE A 6 9.92 6.16 -2.11
CA ILE A 6 9.86 6.75 -0.77
C ILE A 6 10.16 8.26 -0.86
N GLY A 7 9.46 9.08 -0.07
CA GLY A 7 9.68 10.53 -0.04
C GLY A 7 8.59 11.30 0.71
N ALA A 8 8.83 12.58 0.97
CA ALA A 8 7.98 13.47 1.77
C ALA A 8 6.55 13.62 1.18
N PRO A 9 5.51 13.95 1.98
CA PRO A 9 4.17 14.21 1.48
C PRO A 9 4.15 15.20 0.29
N ALA A 10 3.26 14.97 -0.68
CA ALA A 10 3.13 15.76 -1.91
C ALA A 10 4.38 15.85 -2.83
N SER A 11 5.44 15.04 -2.61
CA SER A 11 6.64 15.03 -3.47
C SER A 11 6.49 14.38 -4.86
N GLY A 12 5.27 14.12 -5.34
CA GLY A 12 5.03 13.51 -6.67
C GLY A 12 5.15 11.99 -6.77
N LYS A 13 5.34 11.27 -5.65
CA LYS A 13 5.48 9.79 -5.63
C LYS A 13 4.33 9.05 -6.32
N MET A 14 3.10 9.50 -6.07
CA MET A 14 1.90 8.88 -6.64
C MET A 14 1.89 9.01 -8.16
N THR A 15 2.22 10.20 -8.67
CA THR A 15 2.32 10.47 -10.12
C THR A 15 3.35 9.57 -10.78
N ILE A 16 4.54 9.41 -10.16
CA ILE A 16 5.57 8.51 -10.68
C ILE A 16 5.10 7.05 -10.64
N GLY A 17 4.48 6.61 -9.54
CA GLY A 17 3.97 5.25 -9.41
C GLY A 17 2.91 4.90 -10.46
N GLN A 18 1.99 5.82 -10.75
CA GLN A 18 0.96 5.65 -11.78
C GLN A 18 1.55 5.53 -13.17
N GLU A 19 2.48 6.41 -13.55
CA GLU A 19 3.13 6.34 -14.86
C GLU A 19 4.00 5.08 -15.00
N LEU A 20 4.69 4.67 -13.93
CA LEU A 20 5.47 3.44 -13.93
C LEU A 20 4.57 2.21 -14.13
N SER A 21 3.46 2.13 -13.41
CA SER A 21 2.46 1.07 -13.56
C SER A 21 1.92 1.02 -14.98
N ARG A 22 1.53 2.17 -15.55
CA ARG A 22 1.03 2.30 -16.92
C ARG A 22 2.04 1.88 -17.99
N LEU A 23 3.33 2.15 -17.78
CA LEU A 23 4.39 1.85 -18.75
C LEU A 23 4.93 0.42 -18.67
N THR A 24 4.73 -0.26 -17.53
CA THR A 24 5.38 -1.56 -17.26
C THR A 24 4.40 -2.69 -16.96
N ASP A 25 3.09 -2.40 -16.92
CA ASP A 25 2.03 -3.28 -16.42
C ASP A 25 2.29 -3.80 -14.99
N ALA A 26 3.14 -3.11 -14.21
CA ALA A 26 3.41 -3.45 -12.83
C ALA A 26 2.21 -3.08 -11.93
N THR A 27 1.92 -3.92 -10.94
CA THR A 27 0.94 -3.61 -9.90
C THR A 27 1.46 -2.47 -9.01
N LEU A 28 0.65 -1.41 -8.87
CA LEU A 28 0.94 -0.28 -7.98
C LEU A 28 0.22 -0.46 -6.64
N PHE A 29 0.97 -0.50 -5.55
CA PHE A 29 0.45 -0.40 -4.19
C PHE A 29 0.79 0.98 -3.60
N TYR A 30 -0.17 1.60 -2.92
CA TYR A 30 0.01 2.90 -2.25
C TYR A 30 -0.91 3.02 -1.03
N ASN A 31 -0.49 3.82 -0.04
CA ASN A 31 -1.10 3.83 1.29
C ASN A 31 -2.58 4.23 1.33
N HIS A 32 -3.06 5.10 0.44
CA HIS A 32 -4.48 5.47 0.41
C HIS A 32 -5.38 4.27 0.09
N GLN A 33 -4.88 3.30 -0.69
CA GLN A 33 -5.64 2.08 -0.98
C GLN A 33 -5.85 1.21 0.27
N ALA A 34 -4.94 1.27 1.24
CA ALA A 34 -5.04 0.50 2.49
C ALA A 34 -6.11 1.08 3.43
N ILE A 35 -6.19 2.41 3.55
CA ILE A 35 -7.23 3.05 4.38
C ILE A 35 -8.61 2.88 3.78
N ASP A 36 -8.74 2.99 2.44
CA ASP A 36 -10.01 2.77 1.76
C ASP A 36 -10.51 1.33 1.97
N PHE A 37 -9.62 0.35 1.86
CA PHE A 37 -9.95 -1.06 2.12
C PHE A 37 -10.34 -1.32 3.59
N ALA A 38 -9.60 -0.75 4.55
CA ALA A 38 -9.94 -0.93 5.96
C ALA A 38 -11.32 -0.31 6.29
N LEU A 39 -11.62 0.87 5.74
CA LEU A 39 -12.91 1.52 5.90
C LEU A 39 -14.06 0.77 5.22
N GLU A 40 -13.82 0.05 4.11
CA GLU A 40 -14.83 -0.81 3.49
C GLU A 40 -15.27 -1.96 4.41
N ILE A 41 -14.34 -2.49 5.21
CA ILE A 41 -14.59 -3.59 6.16
C ILE A 41 -15.27 -3.09 7.43
N TYR A 42 -14.70 -2.06 8.06
CA TYR A 42 -15.12 -1.63 9.39
C TYR A 42 -16.19 -0.53 9.38
N GLN A 43 -16.37 0.18 8.26
CA GLN A 43 -17.40 1.21 8.03
C GLN A 43 -17.40 2.39 9.02
N ASP A 44 -16.44 2.45 9.94
CA ASP A 44 -16.22 3.51 10.90
C ASP A 44 -14.73 3.58 11.30
N TYR A 45 -14.33 4.69 11.94
CA TYR A 45 -12.99 4.90 12.44
C TYR A 45 -12.79 4.23 13.81
N THR A 46 -12.70 2.91 13.82
CA THR A 46 -12.42 2.11 15.03
C THR A 46 -10.93 1.83 15.21
N GLU A 47 -10.53 1.37 16.39
CA GLU A 47 -9.14 0.95 16.67
C GLU A 47 -8.73 -0.23 15.78
N GLU A 48 -9.62 -1.20 15.56
CA GLU A 48 -9.37 -2.35 14.70
C GLU A 48 -9.20 -1.96 13.22
N MET A 49 -9.90 -0.92 12.76
CA MET A 49 -9.70 -0.34 11.43
C MET A 49 -8.31 0.27 11.31
N TRP A 50 -7.88 1.03 12.32
CA TRP A 50 -6.55 1.62 12.36
C TRP A 50 -5.45 0.57 12.40
N ASP A 51 -5.61 -0.50 13.18
CA ASP A 51 -4.68 -1.62 13.24
C ASP A 51 -4.54 -2.28 11.86
N LEU A 52 -5.65 -2.60 11.20
CA LEU A 52 -5.63 -3.16 9.85
C LEU A 52 -4.94 -2.22 8.84
N PHE A 53 -5.25 -0.92 8.88
CA PHE A 53 -4.61 0.07 8.02
C PHE A 53 -3.08 0.09 8.20
N VAL A 54 -2.60 -0.03 9.43
CA VAL A 54 -1.15 -0.04 9.73
C VAL A 54 -0.51 -1.35 9.28
N GLU A 55 -1.18 -2.49 9.47
CA GLU A 55 -0.63 -3.82 9.15
C GLU A 55 -0.58 -4.11 7.64
N LEU A 56 -1.56 -3.65 6.86
CA LEU A 56 -1.69 -3.98 5.43
C LEU A 56 -0.44 -3.67 4.59
N PRO A 57 0.22 -2.50 4.72
CA PRO A 57 1.47 -2.24 4.04
C PRO A 57 2.54 -3.28 4.37
N PHE A 58 2.70 -3.66 5.64
CA PHE A 58 3.70 -4.66 6.06
C PHE A 58 3.39 -6.05 5.50
N LEU A 59 2.14 -6.49 5.59
CA LEU A 59 1.71 -7.77 5.01
C LEU A 59 1.94 -7.81 3.50
N SER A 60 1.66 -6.72 2.79
CA SER A 60 1.90 -6.61 1.35
C SER A 60 3.40 -6.70 1.02
N LEU A 61 4.25 -6.07 1.83
CA LEU A 61 5.71 -6.13 1.72
C LEU A 61 6.22 -7.55 1.95
N GLU A 62 5.76 -8.22 3.01
CA GLU A 62 6.14 -9.59 3.35
C GLU A 62 5.78 -10.58 2.24
N GLN A 63 4.56 -10.50 1.73
CA GLN A 63 4.11 -11.32 0.60
C GLN A 63 4.96 -11.08 -0.65
N VAL A 64 5.22 -9.82 -1.01
CA VAL A 64 6.00 -9.45 -2.19
C VAL A 64 7.45 -9.94 -2.08
N LEU A 65 8.02 -9.88 -0.88
CA LEU A 65 9.41 -10.29 -0.62
C LEU A 65 9.54 -11.80 -0.36
N GLY A 66 8.43 -12.55 -0.30
CA GLY A 66 8.43 -13.96 0.05
C GLY A 66 8.88 -14.21 1.50
N ILE A 67 8.77 -13.20 2.36
CA ILE A 67 9.06 -13.26 3.80
C ILE A 67 7.75 -13.59 4.50
N SER A 68 7.13 -14.71 4.14
CA SER A 68 6.04 -15.25 4.96
C SER A 68 6.70 -16.12 6.02
N ASP A 69 6.67 -15.69 7.28
CA ASP A 69 6.77 -16.67 8.37
C ASP A 69 5.61 -17.66 8.19
N ARG A 70 5.91 -18.94 8.40
CA ARG A 70 4.88 -19.99 8.49
C ARG A 70 4.10 -19.84 9.77
#